data_AF-A0A966L0W4-F1
#
_entry.id   AF-A0A966L0W4-F1
#
_cell.length_a   1.000
_cell.length_b   1.000
_cell.length_c   1.000
_cell.angle_alpha   90.00
_cell.angle_beta   90.00
_cell.angle_gamma   90.00
#
_symmetry.space_group_name_H-M   'P 1'
#
loop_
_entity.id
_entity.type
_entity.pdbx_description
1 polymer ?
#
loop_
_entity_poly.entity_id
_entity_poly.type
_entity_poly.pdbx_seq_one_letter_code
_entity_poly.pdbx_strand_id
1 'polypeptide(L)'
;MGTAIKHGFANLTNFSGRDSRSLFWWWVLLIVVITFALSFISGIVFAAGAMGGAFQAGADGVDEAQIQADMMHNMAGSLGTQAWIGVGISIIGLALLIASFVRRLRDAGLPVLIAVIPVITTIIACYASLAGVDDVRAAMMSDDAQALQDAAAAPGLGMVAYIGYLVVIVCGLIPSRNAD
;
A
#
# COMPACT_ATOMS: atom_id res chain seq x y z
N MET A 1 3.45 -17.89 -17.33
CA MET A 1 3.09 -16.48 -17.04
C MET A 1 1.75 -16.08 -17.65
N GLY A 2 1.58 -16.01 -18.98
CA GLY A 2 0.35 -15.50 -19.61
C GLY A 2 -0.96 -16.20 -19.20
N THR A 3 -0.94 -17.51 -19.00
CA THR A 3 -2.11 -18.28 -18.53
C THR A 3 -2.55 -17.90 -17.12
N ALA A 4 -1.60 -17.62 -16.21
CA ALA A 4 -1.91 -17.24 -14.83
C ALA A 4 -2.57 -15.86 -14.76
N ILE A 5 -2.11 -14.92 -15.59
CA ILE A 5 -2.68 -13.57 -15.68
C ILE A 5 -4.13 -13.63 -16.18
N LYS A 6 -4.36 -14.33 -17.30
CA LYS A 6 -5.71 -14.52 -17.84
C LYS A 6 -6.62 -15.20 -16.81
N HIS A 7 -6.09 -16.20 -16.10
CA HIS A 7 -6.84 -16.93 -15.07
C HIS A 7 -7.20 -16.04 -13.88
N GLY A 8 -6.29 -15.20 -13.40
CA GLY A 8 -6.56 -14.28 -12.29
C GLY A 8 -7.63 -13.24 -12.64
N PHE A 9 -7.52 -12.60 -13.82
CA PHE A 9 -8.54 -11.65 -14.29
C PHE A 9 -9.92 -12.30 -14.52
N ALA A 10 -9.97 -13.54 -15.00
CA ALA A 10 -11.22 -14.27 -15.17
C ALA A 10 -11.87 -14.69 -13.85
N ASN A 11 -11.13 -14.68 -12.74
CA ASN A 11 -11.56 -15.19 -11.43
C ASN A 11 -11.40 -14.17 -10.29
N LEU A 12 -11.48 -12.87 -10.58
CA LEU A 12 -11.32 -11.81 -9.57
C LEU A 12 -12.34 -11.89 -8.42
N THR A 13 -13.56 -12.34 -8.72
CA THR A 13 -14.64 -12.50 -7.74
C THR A 13 -15.03 -13.96 -7.50
N ASN A 14 -14.29 -14.89 -8.12
CA ASN A 14 -14.54 -16.31 -7.97
C ASN A 14 -13.67 -16.90 -6.84
N PHE A 15 -14.30 -17.15 -5.71
CA PHE A 15 -13.67 -17.75 -4.51
C PHE A 15 -13.71 -19.28 -4.52
N SER A 16 -14.31 -19.87 -5.54
CA SER A 16 -14.43 -21.32 -5.72
C SER A 16 -13.31 -21.85 -6.59
N GLY A 17 -12.92 -23.11 -6.35
CA GLY A 17 -11.84 -23.76 -7.10
C GLY A 17 -10.51 -23.78 -6.36
N ARG A 18 -9.44 -24.10 -7.10
CA ARG A 18 -8.09 -24.32 -6.58
C ARG A 18 -7.06 -23.66 -7.49
N ASP A 19 -6.13 -22.94 -6.87
CA ASP A 19 -4.97 -22.37 -7.57
C ASP A 19 -3.72 -23.17 -7.24
N SER A 20 -3.08 -23.70 -8.29
CA SER A 20 -1.76 -24.33 -8.14
C SER A 20 -0.72 -23.28 -7.74
N ARG A 21 0.36 -23.74 -7.10
CA ARG A 21 1.47 -22.89 -6.64
C ARG A 21 1.99 -21.93 -7.70
N SER A 22 2.26 -22.45 -8.91
CA SER A 22 2.80 -21.65 -10.01
C SER A 22 1.82 -20.57 -10.43
N LEU A 23 0.52 -20.90 -10.53
CA LEU A 23 -0.52 -19.95 -10.91
C LEU A 23 -0.65 -18.82 -9.88
N PHE A 24 -0.69 -19.19 -8.60
CA PHE A 24 -0.74 -18.25 -7.48
C PHE A 24 0.46 -17.30 -7.47
N TRP A 25 1.70 -17.82 -7.54
CA TRP A 25 2.90 -16.97 -7.44
C TRP A 25 3.08 -16.03 -8.63
N TRP A 26 2.75 -16.47 -9.86
CA TRP A 26 2.76 -15.57 -11.01
C TRP A 26 1.71 -14.47 -10.90
N TRP A 27 0.55 -14.76 -10.28
CA TRP A 27 -0.46 -13.76 -9.99
C TRP A 27 -0.02 -12.78 -8.90
N VAL A 28 0.55 -13.27 -7.79
CA VAL A 28 1.13 -12.43 -6.72
C VAL A 28 2.22 -11.52 -7.29
N LEU A 29 3.11 -12.03 -8.14
CA LEU A 29 4.16 -11.23 -8.77
C LEU A 29 3.57 -10.11 -9.62
N LEU A 30 2.50 -10.37 -10.38
CA LEU A 30 1.80 -9.31 -11.13
C LEU A 30 1.24 -8.24 -10.18
N ILE A 31 0.61 -8.64 -9.07
CA ILE A 31 0.07 -7.68 -8.09
C ILE A 31 1.20 -6.83 -7.50
N VAL A 32 2.34 -7.42 -7.16
CA VAL A 32 3.51 -6.68 -6.68
C VAL A 32 3.99 -5.67 -7.72
N VAL A 33 4.06 -6.06 -8.99
CA VAL A 33 4.46 -5.15 -10.07
C VAL A 33 3.45 -4.00 -10.24
N ILE A 34 2.15 -4.29 -10.21
CA ILE A 34 1.10 -3.27 -10.33
C ILE A 34 1.15 -2.29 -9.16
N THR A 35 1.18 -2.80 -7.93
CA THR A 35 1.21 -1.97 -6.72
C THR A 35 2.49 -1.14 -6.66
N PHE A 36 3.63 -1.73 -6.99
CA PHE A 36 4.89 -0.99 -7.12
C PHE A 36 4.82 0.09 -8.20
N ALA A 37 4.28 -0.20 -9.39
CA ALA A 37 4.14 0.79 -10.45
C ALA A 37 3.22 1.95 -10.03
N LEU A 38 2.11 1.66 -9.36
CA LEU A 38 1.21 2.70 -8.84
C LEU A 38 1.90 3.57 -7.77
N SER A 39 2.63 2.96 -6.83
CA SER A 39 3.40 3.70 -5.83
C SER A 39 4.50 4.53 -6.47
N PHE A 40 5.19 4.00 -7.48
CA PHE A 40 6.24 4.69 -8.21
C PHE A 40 5.69 5.91 -8.98
N ILE A 41 4.58 5.74 -9.70
CA ILE A 41 3.89 6.84 -10.39
C ILE A 41 3.43 7.90 -9.38
N SER A 42 2.85 7.48 -8.25
CA SER A 42 2.47 8.40 -7.18
C SER A 42 3.65 9.21 -6.67
N GLY A 43 4.82 8.58 -6.50
CA GLY A 43 6.05 9.25 -6.08
C GLY A 43 6.54 10.27 -7.11
N ILE A 44 6.48 9.93 -8.41
CA ILE A 44 6.84 10.86 -9.49
C ILE A 44 5.90 12.08 -9.50
N VAL A 45 4.59 11.85 -9.41
CA VAL A 45 3.59 12.94 -9.41
C VAL A 45 3.81 13.86 -8.21
N PHE A 46 4.08 13.30 -7.03
CA PHE A 46 4.41 14.07 -5.83
C PHE A 46 5.68 14.91 -6.01
N ALA A 47 6.77 14.30 -6.46
CA ALA A 47 8.04 15.00 -6.68
C ALA A 47 7.91 16.11 -7.75
N ALA A 48 7.19 15.85 -8.84
CA ALA A 48 6.92 16.83 -9.87
C ALA A 48 6.10 18.02 -9.35
N GLY A 49 5.09 17.76 -8.51
CA GLY A 49 4.31 18.80 -7.84
C GLY A 49 5.16 19.68 -6.91
N ALA A 50 6.02 19.07 -6.10
CA ALA A 50 6.92 19.79 -5.20
C ALA A 50 7.93 20.68 -5.97
N MET A 51 8.56 20.15 -7.02
CA MET A 51 9.47 20.94 -7.86
C MET A 51 8.74 22.07 -8.59
N GLY A 52 7.55 21.80 -9.16
CA GLY A 52 6.75 22.81 -9.84
C GLY A 52 6.41 24.00 -8.94
N GLY A 53 6.02 23.74 -7.69
CA GLY A 53 5.77 24.78 -6.69
C GLY A 53 7.03 25.60 -6.37
N ALA A 54 8.19 24.95 -6.21
CA ALA A 54 9.45 25.64 -5.93
C ALA A 54 9.92 26.52 -7.10
N PHE A 55 9.79 26.04 -8.35
CA PHE A 55 10.12 26.83 -9.54
C PHE A 55 9.20 28.05 -9.71
N GLN A 56 7.91 27.89 -9.44
CA GLN A 56 6.93 28.97 -9.50
C GLN A 56 7.27 30.06 -8.48
N ALA A 57 7.54 29.67 -7.23
CA ALA A 57 7.90 30.61 -6.18
C ALA A 57 9.21 31.37 -6.49
N GLY A 58 10.21 30.67 -7.04
CA GLY A 58 11.44 31.33 -7.50
C GLY A 58 11.22 32.31 -8.66
N ALA A 59 10.27 32.02 -9.57
CA ALA A 59 9.93 32.91 -10.68
C ALA A 59 9.14 34.15 -10.23
N ASP A 60 8.33 34.02 -9.18
CA ASP A 60 7.54 35.12 -8.61
C ASP A 60 8.39 36.05 -7.71
N GLY A 61 9.67 35.71 -7.49
CA GLY A 61 10.62 36.54 -6.75
C GLY A 61 10.32 36.68 -5.26
N VAL A 62 9.60 35.71 -4.68
CA VAL A 62 9.28 35.69 -3.24
C VAL A 62 10.51 35.38 -2.40
N ASP A 63 10.52 35.96 -1.19
CA ASP A 63 11.60 35.77 -0.22
C ASP A 63 11.75 34.29 0.18
N GLU A 64 12.98 33.88 0.49
CA GLU A 64 13.33 32.49 0.87
C GLU A 64 12.50 31.97 2.05
N ALA A 65 12.16 32.85 3.00
CA ALA A 65 11.28 32.55 4.12
C ALA A 65 9.82 32.25 3.69
N GLN A 66 9.32 32.92 2.66
CA GLN A 66 7.99 32.64 2.09
C GLN A 66 8.00 31.36 1.26
N ILE A 67 9.06 31.10 0.49
CA ILE A 67 9.23 29.84 -0.26
C ILE A 67 9.19 28.65 0.70
N GLN A 68 9.87 28.74 1.84
CA GLN A 68 9.86 27.68 2.85
C GLN A 68 8.48 27.50 3.50
N ALA A 69 7.78 28.60 3.82
CA ALA A 69 6.44 28.55 4.40
C ALA A 69 5.41 27.94 3.42
N ASP A 70 5.46 28.33 2.15
CA ASP A 70 4.58 27.80 1.11
C ASP A 70 4.90 26.33 0.80
N MET A 71 6.17 25.95 0.79
CA MET A 71 6.57 24.55 0.65
C MET A 71 6.01 23.70 1.80
N MET A 72 6.09 24.18 3.04
CA MET A 72 5.55 23.48 4.20
C MET A 72 4.02 23.38 4.17
N HIS A 73 3.33 24.43 3.72
CA HIS A 73 1.87 24.43 3.57
C HIS A 73 1.40 23.44 2.48
N ASN A 74 2.07 23.44 1.33
CA ASN A 74 1.81 22.51 0.23
C ASN A 74 2.13 21.06 0.62
N MET A 75 3.23 20.84 1.36
CA MET A 75 3.54 19.52 1.92
C MET A 75 2.42 19.04 2.84
N ALA A 76 1.99 19.87 3.81
CA ALA A 76 0.92 19.52 4.75
C ALA A 76 -0.41 19.19 4.04
N GLY A 77 -0.77 19.92 2.99
CA GLY A 77 -1.95 19.61 2.17
C GLY A 77 -1.81 18.33 1.34
N SER A 78 -0.60 18.03 0.86
CA SER A 78 -0.32 16.86 0.03
C SER A 78 -0.25 15.54 0.81
N LEU A 79 0.08 15.57 2.11
CA LEU A 79 0.14 14.39 2.98
C LEU A 79 -1.17 13.59 2.99
N GLY A 80 -2.31 14.29 3.09
CA GLY A 80 -3.63 13.64 3.07
C GLY A 80 -3.93 12.97 1.74
N THR A 81 -3.65 13.65 0.63
CA THR A 81 -3.81 13.09 -0.72
C THR A 81 -2.92 11.86 -0.92
N GLN A 82 -1.67 11.92 -0.48
CA GLN A 82 -0.73 10.80 -0.59
C GLN A 82 -1.17 9.59 0.26
N ALA A 83 -1.70 9.82 1.46
CA ALA A 83 -2.26 8.76 2.29
C ALA A 83 -3.47 8.08 1.62
N TRP A 84 -4.39 8.85 1.05
CA TRP A 84 -5.53 8.30 0.30
C TRP A 84 -5.11 7.51 -0.94
N ILE A 85 -4.08 7.96 -1.66
CA ILE A 85 -3.51 7.18 -2.77
C ILE A 85 -2.94 5.85 -2.24
N GLY A 86 -2.19 5.86 -1.15
CA GLY A 86 -1.65 4.66 -0.52
C GLY A 86 -2.74 3.67 -0.07
N VAL A 87 -3.83 4.18 0.52
CA VAL A 87 -5.03 3.39 0.86
C VAL A 87 -5.65 2.77 -0.39
N GLY A 88 -5.82 3.56 -1.46
CA GLY A 88 -6.34 3.07 -2.73
C GLY A 88 -5.51 1.92 -3.32
N ILE A 89 -4.18 2.08 -3.37
CA ILE A 89 -3.25 1.04 -3.84
C ILE A 89 -3.37 -0.22 -2.98
N SER A 90 -3.46 -0.07 -1.66
CA SER A 90 -3.57 -1.20 -0.73
C SER A 90 -4.89 -1.96 -0.91
N ILE A 91 -6.01 -1.25 -1.09
CA ILE A 91 -7.32 -1.85 -1.34
C ILE A 91 -7.33 -2.57 -2.70
N ILE A 92 -6.77 -1.97 -3.74
CA ILE A 92 -6.64 -2.59 -5.07
C ILE A 92 -5.81 -3.87 -4.97
N GLY A 93 -4.65 -3.82 -4.31
CA GLY A 93 -3.79 -4.98 -4.11
C GLY A 93 -4.51 -6.11 -3.37
N LEU A 94 -5.25 -5.78 -2.30
CA LEU A 94 -6.05 -6.74 -1.54
C LEU A 94 -7.17 -7.35 -2.39
N ALA A 95 -7.89 -6.53 -3.16
CA ALA A 95 -8.97 -6.99 -4.02
C ALA A 95 -8.48 -7.96 -5.11
N LEU A 96 -7.32 -7.68 -5.71
CA LEU A 96 -6.69 -8.58 -6.68
C LEU A 96 -6.19 -9.88 -6.03
N LEU A 97 -5.76 -9.83 -4.77
CA LEU A 97 -5.17 -10.97 -4.08
C LEU A 97 -6.22 -11.93 -3.49
N ILE A 98 -7.29 -11.40 -2.88
CA ILE A 98 -8.12 -12.15 -1.93
C ILE A 98 -8.76 -13.40 -2.53
N ALA A 99 -9.30 -13.31 -3.75
CA ALA A 99 -9.94 -14.45 -4.40
C ALA A 99 -8.94 -15.57 -4.75
N SER A 100 -7.75 -15.20 -5.24
CA SER A 100 -6.68 -16.17 -5.51
C SER A 100 -6.11 -16.77 -4.21
N PHE A 101 -5.99 -15.97 -3.15
CA PHE A 101 -5.52 -16.46 -1.86
C PHE A 101 -6.48 -17.47 -1.24
N VAL A 102 -7.79 -17.22 -1.30
CA VAL A 102 -8.82 -18.18 -0.85
C VAL A 102 -8.73 -19.50 -1.64
N ARG A 103 -8.59 -19.43 -2.97
CA ARG A 103 -8.41 -20.62 -3.82
C ARG A 103 -7.11 -21.36 -3.49
N ARG A 104 -6.05 -20.64 -3.14
CA ARG A 104 -4.76 -21.20 -2.73
C ARG A 104 -4.83 -21.91 -1.38
N LEU A 105 -5.51 -21.33 -0.38
CA LEU A 105 -5.73 -21.97 0.92
C LEU A 105 -6.49 -23.28 0.76
N ARG A 106 -7.52 -23.29 -0.10
CA ARG A 106 -8.30 -24.51 -0.39
C ARG A 106 -7.49 -25.59 -1.09
N ASP A 107 -6.55 -25.21 -1.97
CA ASP A 107 -5.63 -26.12 -2.63
C ASP A 107 -4.63 -26.76 -1.64
N ALA A 108 -4.17 -25.98 -0.66
CA ALA A 108 -3.32 -26.46 0.42
C ALA A 108 -4.07 -27.27 1.51
N GLY A 109 -5.41 -27.33 1.44
CA GLY A 109 -6.25 -27.98 2.47
C GLY A 109 -6.33 -27.20 3.79
N LEU A 110 -6.04 -25.89 3.75
CA LEU A 110 -6.07 -25.00 4.90
C LEU A 110 -7.45 -24.34 5.08
N PRO A 111 -7.80 -23.90 6.30
CA PRO A 111 -9.05 -23.17 6.53
C PRO A 111 -9.02 -21.82 5.82
N VAL A 112 -10.07 -21.54 5.06
CA VAL A 112 -10.26 -20.27 4.32
C VAL A 112 -10.29 -19.05 5.25
N LEU A 113 -10.61 -19.23 6.53
CA LEU A 113 -10.62 -18.17 7.53
C LEU A 113 -9.26 -17.46 7.68
N ILE A 114 -8.14 -18.12 7.31
CA ILE A 114 -6.81 -17.48 7.30
C ILE A 114 -6.77 -16.27 6.34
N ALA A 115 -7.61 -16.24 5.31
CA ALA A 115 -7.74 -15.10 4.40
C ALA A 115 -8.24 -13.82 5.08
N VAL A 116 -8.85 -13.92 6.26
CA VAL A 116 -9.26 -12.75 7.05
C VAL A 116 -8.06 -11.97 7.58
N ILE A 117 -6.92 -12.65 7.83
CA ILE A 117 -5.73 -12.00 8.39
C ILE A 117 -5.22 -10.88 7.47
N PRO A 118 -4.88 -11.12 6.19
CA PRO A 118 -4.42 -10.05 5.31
C PRO A 118 -5.47 -8.94 5.10
N VAL A 119 -6.77 -9.26 5.19
CA VAL A 119 -7.84 -8.25 5.14
C VAL A 119 -7.77 -7.33 6.36
N ILE A 120 -7.78 -7.90 7.57
CA ILE A 120 -7.72 -7.14 8.82
C ILE A 120 -6.44 -6.30 8.89
N THR A 121 -5.29 -6.88 8.56
CA THR A 121 -4.02 -6.15 8.62
C THR A 121 -3.98 -5.00 7.62
N THR A 122 -4.60 -5.16 6.44
CA THR A 122 -4.72 -4.08 5.45
C THR A 122 -5.64 -2.97 5.97
N ILE A 123 -6.78 -3.31 6.58
CA ILE A 123 -7.69 -2.32 7.18
C ILE A 123 -6.98 -1.53 8.28
N ILE A 124 -6.27 -2.22 9.17
CA ILE A 124 -5.49 -1.58 10.24
C ILE A 124 -4.43 -0.65 9.66
N ALA A 125 -3.70 -1.09 8.63
CA ALA A 125 -2.69 -0.27 7.97
C ALA A 125 -3.29 0.96 7.27
N CYS A 126 -4.43 0.81 6.60
CA CYS A 126 -5.15 1.94 6.00
C CYS A 126 -5.60 2.94 7.06
N TYR A 127 -6.17 2.46 8.17
CA TYR A 127 -6.56 3.33 9.29
C TYR A 127 -5.35 4.07 9.88
N ALA A 128 -4.26 3.35 10.14
CA ALA A 128 -3.03 3.93 10.67
C ALA A 128 -2.42 4.98 9.75
N SER A 129 -2.46 4.75 8.44
CA SER A 129 -1.97 5.72 7.45
C SER A 129 -2.79 7.00 7.44
N LEU A 130 -4.11 6.93 7.68
CA LEU A 130 -4.97 8.11 7.73
C LEU A 130 -4.83 8.84 9.08
N ALA A 131 -4.80 8.10 10.19
CA ALA A 131 -4.64 8.67 11.52
C ALA A 131 -3.29 9.38 11.69
N GLY A 132 -2.20 8.81 11.16
CA GLY A 132 -0.87 9.41 11.26
C GLY A 132 -0.71 10.72 10.47
N VAL A 133 -1.56 10.99 9.47
CA VAL A 133 -1.51 12.26 8.73
C VAL A 133 -1.87 13.43 9.64
N ASP A 134 -2.85 13.26 10.52
CA ASP A 134 -3.29 14.32 11.41
C ASP A 134 -2.21 14.67 12.44
N ASP A 135 -1.54 13.65 12.99
CA ASP A 135 -0.42 13.82 13.93
C ASP A 135 0.78 14.52 13.27
N VAL A 136 1.18 14.07 12.06
CA VAL A 136 2.28 14.69 11.32
C VAL A 136 1.92 16.12 10.90
N ARG A 137 0.68 16.37 10.49
CA ARG A 137 0.22 17.72 10.13
C ARG A 137 0.21 18.65 11.34
N ALA A 138 -0.24 18.18 12.50
CA ALA A 138 -0.21 18.95 13.74
C ALA A 138 1.23 19.27 14.15
N ALA A 139 2.14 18.30 14.05
CA ALA A 139 3.56 18.49 14.35
C ALA A 139 4.26 19.42 13.36
N MET A 140 3.94 19.36 12.06
CA MET A 140 4.47 20.31 11.06
C MET A 140 4.03 21.75 11.31
N MET A 141 2.87 21.95 11.93
CA MET A 141 2.37 23.28 12.31
C MET A 141 2.89 23.74 13.67
N SER A 142 3.55 22.86 14.43
CA SER A 142 4.27 23.26 15.64
C SER A 142 5.67 23.73 15.27
N ASP A 143 6.13 24.85 15.85
CA ASP A 143 7.54 25.30 15.75
C ASP A 143 8.53 24.36 16.47
N ASP A 144 8.06 23.19 16.90
CA ASP A 144 8.83 22.20 17.63
C ASP A 144 9.36 21.12 16.68
N ALA A 145 10.64 21.25 16.31
CA ALA A 145 11.33 20.27 15.50
C ALA A 145 11.36 18.88 16.13
N GLN A 146 11.28 18.78 17.46
CA GLN A 146 11.26 17.52 18.18
C GLN A 146 9.89 16.84 18.07
N ALA A 147 8.80 17.61 18.13
CA ALA A 147 7.46 17.09 17.87
C ALA A 147 7.32 16.53 16.45
N LEU A 148 7.92 17.19 15.44
CA LEU A 148 7.95 16.69 14.06
C LEU A 148 8.76 15.39 13.96
N GLN A 149 9.90 15.31 14.63
CA GLN A 149 10.72 14.11 14.65
C GLN A 149 10.01 12.94 15.33
N ASP A 150 9.32 13.19 16.45
CA ASP A 150 8.55 12.19 17.17
C ASP A 150 7.33 11.71 16.38
N ALA A 151 6.61 12.61 15.70
CA ALA A 151 5.49 12.26 14.82
C ALA A 151 5.95 11.43 13.60
N ALA A 152 7.12 11.75 13.04
CA ALA A 152 7.71 11.01 11.93
C ALA A 152 8.28 9.65 12.37
N ALA A 153 8.77 9.54 13.60
CA ALA A 153 9.35 8.33 14.18
C ALA A 153 8.33 7.45 14.91
N ALA A 154 7.09 7.93 15.09
CA ALA A 154 6.03 7.21 15.76
C ALA A 154 5.90 5.80 15.14
N PRO A 155 6.01 4.72 15.93
CA PRO A 155 5.83 3.37 15.42
C PRO A 155 4.37 3.20 15.00
N GLY A 156 4.08 3.53 13.74
CA GLY A 156 2.75 3.39 13.20
C GLY A 156 2.35 1.92 13.20
N LEU A 157 1.06 1.65 13.39
CA LEU A 157 0.47 0.32 13.16
C LEU A 157 0.66 -0.16 11.70
N GLY A 158 1.30 0.62 10.82
CA GLY A 158 1.70 0.21 9.47
C GLY A 158 2.54 -1.07 9.43
N MET A 159 3.32 -1.36 10.49
CA MET A 159 4.08 -2.62 10.56
C MET A 159 3.17 -3.86 10.64
N VAL A 160 1.91 -3.71 11.05
CA VAL A 160 0.90 -4.78 11.09
C VAL A 160 0.62 -5.32 9.68
N ALA A 161 0.78 -4.52 8.62
CA ALA A 161 0.64 -4.98 7.24
C ALA A 161 1.60 -6.13 6.90
N TYR A 162 2.82 -6.11 7.45
CA TYR A 162 3.80 -7.18 7.22
C TYR A 162 3.34 -8.53 7.74
N ILE A 163 2.53 -8.57 8.80
CA ILE A 163 1.93 -9.82 9.30
C ILE A 163 1.04 -10.44 8.21
N GLY A 164 0.23 -9.62 7.55
CA GLY A 164 -0.61 -10.05 6.42
C GLY A 164 0.22 -10.63 5.28
N TYR A 165 1.30 -9.95 4.89
CA TYR A 165 2.21 -10.43 3.84
C TYR A 165 2.90 -11.73 4.21
N LEU A 166 3.37 -11.87 5.45
CA LEU A 166 4.00 -13.10 5.93
C LEU A 166 3.03 -14.28 5.89
N VAL A 167 1.78 -14.08 6.32
CA VAL A 167 0.74 -15.11 6.24
C VAL A 167 0.51 -15.55 4.79
N VAL A 168 0.41 -14.60 3.86
CA VAL A 168 0.22 -14.88 2.43
C VAL A 168 1.41 -15.67 1.87
N ILE A 169 2.64 -15.27 2.20
CA ILE A 169 3.87 -15.94 1.75
C ILE A 169 3.94 -17.37 2.30
N VAL A 170 3.79 -17.55 3.62
CA VAL A 170 3.87 -18.85 4.29
C VAL A 170 2.80 -19.79 3.74
N CYS A 171 1.55 -19.35 3.66
CA CYS A 171 0.46 -20.15 3.11
C CYS A 171 0.65 -20.45 1.60
N GLY A 172 1.22 -19.50 0.86
CA GLY A 172 1.56 -19.66 -0.55
C GLY A 172 2.58 -20.77 -0.80
N LEU A 173 3.54 -20.98 0.11
CA LEU A 173 4.61 -21.97 0.00
C LEU A 173 4.17 -23.41 0.31
N ILE A 174 3.07 -23.62 1.04
CA ILE A 174 2.67 -24.97 1.53
C ILE A 174 2.35 -25.97 0.39
N PRO A 175 2.68 -27.27 0.55
CA PRO A 175 2.07 -28.43 -0.11
C PRO A 175 0.74 -28.23 -0.83
N SER A 176 0.55 -28.58 -2.10
CA SER A 176 -0.83 -28.94 -2.53
C SER A 176 -1.13 -30.33 -1.98
N ARG A 177 -2.26 -30.52 -1.29
CA ARG A 177 -2.54 -31.79 -0.58
C ARG A 177 -2.85 -32.99 -1.50
N ASN A 178 -3.03 -32.72 -2.80
CA ASN A 178 -3.32 -33.71 -3.84
C ASN A 178 -2.23 -33.73 -4.93
N ALA A 179 -0.97 -33.43 -4.58
CA ALA A 179 0.16 -33.72 -5.46
C ALA A 179 0.59 -35.18 -5.27
N ASP A 180 -0.33 -36.09 -5.56
CA ASP A 180 -0.11 -37.51 -5.82
C ASP A 180 -0.99 -37.90 -7.02
#